data_AF-A0A0A1D7N2-F1
#
_entry.id   AF-A0A0A1D7N2-F1
#
_cell.length_a   1.000
_cell.length_b   1.000
_cell.length_c   1.000
_cell.angle_alpha   90.00
_cell.angle_beta   90.00
_cell.angle_gamma   90.00
#
_symmetry.space_group_name_H-M   'P 1'
#
loop_
_entity.id
_entity.type
_entity.pdbx_description
1 polymer ?
#
loop_
_entity_poly.entity_id
_entity_poly.type
_entity_poly.pdbx_seq_one_letter_code
_entity_poly.pdbx_strand_id
1 'polypeptide(L)'
;MNKKSALLIAPVLALAALSMSGGAAMAADGDTTTYEANLGAINGSNATGSVWITLTGDQATVTENVSGLAATFDGNPYPHVQHIHIEGAGVCPAPAADTNGDGVISTTEGGPSYGKIGTTLSTSGDTSDKAALDLAVGGMGASYKYERTFTMNAATVSALQAGTGVVVVHGLDPATLSAAGQAAKSDLVPTLPLAATSPALCGTLAVSQMAAMPGGAPGTGVSTQAAPANAATSPEVAWFAGGGAVVLAAGAVLAMNRKKTLAAK
;
A
#
# COMPACT_ATOMS: atom_id res chain seq x y z
N MET A 1 72.07 -37.34 20.39
CA MET A 1 70.74 -36.76 20.12
C MET A 1 69.74 -37.89 19.92
N ASN A 2 68.55 -37.77 20.49
CA ASN A 2 67.57 -38.85 20.59
C ASN A 2 66.72 -38.99 19.31
N LYS A 3 66.21 -40.21 19.05
CA LYS A 3 64.79 -40.42 18.73
C LYS A 3 64.39 -41.84 19.13
N LYS A 4 63.20 -41.96 19.74
CA LYS A 4 62.67 -43.19 20.36
C LYS A 4 61.70 -43.89 19.40
N SER A 5 61.55 -45.20 19.57
CA SER A 5 60.51 -46.03 18.96
C SER A 5 59.10 -45.67 19.46
N ALA A 6 58.06 -45.96 18.67
CA ALA A 6 56.95 -46.87 19.03
C ALA A 6 55.78 -46.81 18.03
N LEU A 7 55.10 -47.95 17.84
CA LEU A 7 53.81 -48.08 17.16
C LEU A 7 52.65 -47.59 18.06
N LEU A 8 51.44 -47.43 17.49
CA LEU A 8 50.11 -47.92 17.98
C LEU A 8 49.00 -47.27 17.10
N ILE A 9 48.24 -48.02 16.30
CA ILE A 9 46.90 -48.64 16.55
C ILE A 9 45.67 -47.70 16.37
N ALA A 10 45.01 -47.89 15.22
CA ALA A 10 43.56 -48.10 15.01
C ALA A 10 42.57 -46.89 15.11
N PRO A 11 41.24 -47.05 14.88
CA PRO A 11 40.53 -46.24 13.87
C PRO A 11 39.33 -45.43 14.40
N VAL A 12 38.84 -44.46 13.63
CA VAL A 12 37.58 -43.74 13.94
C VAL A 12 36.72 -43.57 12.70
N LEU A 13 35.48 -44.08 12.76
CA LEU A 13 34.42 -43.78 11.80
C LEU A 13 34.00 -42.31 11.98
N ALA A 14 34.14 -41.50 10.94
CA ALA A 14 33.54 -40.17 10.89
C ALA A 14 32.15 -40.27 10.23
N LEU A 15 31.11 -40.34 11.07
CA LEU A 15 29.72 -40.32 10.62
C LEU A 15 29.35 -38.90 10.16
N ALA A 16 29.15 -38.71 8.86
CA ALA A 16 28.79 -37.41 8.30
C ALA A 16 27.33 -37.05 8.64
N ALA A 17 27.14 -36.30 9.73
CA ALA A 17 25.86 -35.70 10.06
C ALA A 17 25.56 -34.56 9.08
N LEU A 18 24.72 -34.84 8.08
CA LEU A 18 24.21 -33.83 7.15
C LEU A 18 23.25 -32.90 7.91
N SER A 19 23.78 -31.82 8.49
CA SER A 19 22.96 -30.79 9.11
C SER A 19 22.17 -30.05 8.02
N MET A 20 20.90 -30.41 7.89
CA MET A 20 19.93 -29.60 7.15
C MET A 20 19.85 -28.23 7.84
N SER A 21 20.60 -27.26 7.32
CA SER A 21 20.40 -25.85 7.64
C SER A 21 19.06 -25.45 7.04
N GLY A 22 17.98 -25.68 7.79
CA GLY A 22 16.67 -25.13 7.49
C GLY A 22 16.82 -23.61 7.44
N GLY A 23 16.87 -23.07 6.22
CA GLY A 23 16.79 -21.64 6.01
C GLY A 23 15.45 -21.18 6.54
N ALA A 24 15.46 -20.56 7.72
CA ALA A 24 14.31 -19.83 8.20
C ALA A 24 14.01 -18.77 7.14
N ALA A 25 12.87 -18.91 6.46
CA ALA A 25 12.34 -17.84 5.64
C ALA A 25 12.10 -16.67 6.58
N MET A 26 13.03 -15.71 6.58
CA MET A 26 12.85 -14.42 7.23
C MET A 26 11.74 -13.72 6.45
N ALA A 27 10.51 -13.92 6.90
CA ALA A 27 9.45 -12.96 6.63
C ALA A 27 9.96 -11.64 7.21
N ALA A 28 10.47 -10.77 6.34
CA ALA A 28 10.73 -9.40 6.72
C ALA A 28 9.39 -8.84 7.20
N ASP A 29 9.38 -8.32 8.43
CA ASP A 29 8.27 -7.52 8.94
C ASP A 29 8.32 -6.18 8.18
N GLY A 30 7.85 -6.24 6.94
CA GLY A 30 8.07 -5.20 5.94
C GLY A 30 7.08 -4.08 6.16
N ASP A 31 7.60 -2.84 6.22
CA ASP A 31 6.80 -1.62 6.32
C ASP A 31 5.67 -1.65 5.28
N THR A 32 4.45 -1.88 5.77
CA THR A 32 3.29 -2.08 4.91
C THR A 32 2.65 -0.73 4.64
N THR A 33 2.65 -0.32 3.37
CA THR A 33 2.12 0.97 2.95
C THR A 33 0.90 0.76 2.06
N THR A 34 -0.22 1.40 2.42
CA THR A 34 -1.39 1.45 1.54
C THR A 34 -1.37 2.76 0.75
N TYR A 35 -1.50 2.66 -0.56
CA TYR A 35 -1.75 3.78 -1.47
C TYR A 35 -3.22 3.76 -1.89
N GLU A 36 -3.82 4.91 -2.16
CA GLU A 36 -5.19 5.02 -2.64
C GLU A 36 -5.37 6.14 -3.67
N ALA A 37 -6.37 5.98 -4.53
CA ALA A 37 -6.88 7.04 -5.41
C ALA A 37 -8.40 6.92 -5.59
N ASN A 38 -9.07 8.07 -5.69
CA ASN A 38 -10.36 8.13 -6.36
C ASN A 38 -10.11 8.31 -7.86
N LEU A 39 -10.77 7.49 -8.68
CA LEU A 39 -10.64 7.51 -10.13
C LEU A 39 -11.77 8.38 -10.70
N GLY A 40 -11.42 9.55 -11.23
CA GLY A 40 -12.36 10.49 -11.84
C GLY A 40 -12.58 10.21 -13.32
N ALA A 41 -13.80 10.50 -13.80
CA ALA A 41 -14.12 10.52 -15.22
C ALA A 41 -13.19 11.46 -16.00
N ILE A 42 -12.65 10.96 -17.11
CA ILE A 42 -12.00 11.74 -18.17
C ILE A 42 -12.65 11.37 -19.52
N ASN A 43 -12.41 12.19 -20.55
CA ASN A 43 -12.98 12.00 -21.89
C ASN A 43 -14.52 11.80 -21.92
N GLY A 44 -15.24 12.43 -20.99
CA GLY A 44 -16.71 12.37 -20.95
C GLY A 44 -17.30 11.01 -20.56
N SER A 45 -16.52 10.10 -19.97
CA SER A 45 -16.96 8.74 -19.62
C SER A 45 -18.14 8.69 -18.65
N ASN A 46 -18.31 9.72 -17.80
CA ASN A 46 -19.25 9.77 -16.66
C ASN A 46 -19.07 8.63 -15.63
N ALA A 47 -17.99 7.86 -15.73
CA ALA A 47 -17.66 6.77 -14.83
C ALA A 47 -17.07 7.29 -13.50
N THR A 48 -16.99 6.43 -12.51
CA THR A 48 -16.28 6.67 -11.25
C THR A 48 -15.67 5.38 -10.73
N GLY A 49 -14.57 5.49 -9.97
CA GLY A 49 -14.00 4.36 -9.27
C GLY A 49 -13.14 4.75 -8.07
N SER A 50 -12.66 3.74 -7.36
CA SER A 50 -11.66 3.89 -6.31
C SER A 50 -10.71 2.69 -6.31
N VAL A 51 -9.46 2.93 -5.98
CA VAL A 51 -8.40 1.90 -5.91
C VAL A 51 -7.62 2.03 -4.61
N TRP A 52 -7.31 0.88 -4.01
CA TRP A 52 -6.39 0.72 -2.89
C TRP A 52 -5.30 -0.28 -3.26
N ILE A 53 -4.05 0.04 -2.93
CA ILE A 53 -2.87 -0.79 -3.17
C ILE A 53 -2.13 -0.93 -1.85
N THR A 54 -2.28 -2.06 -1.18
CA THR A 54 -1.49 -2.38 0.01
C THR A 54 -0.22 -3.11 -0.42
N LEU A 55 0.93 -2.51 -0.13
CA LEU A 55 2.25 -2.99 -0.52
C LEU A 55 3.06 -3.39 0.71
N THR A 56 3.51 -4.64 0.76
CA THR A 56 4.43 -5.17 1.78
C THR A 56 5.68 -5.68 1.07
N GLY A 57 6.77 -4.90 1.11
CA GLY A 57 7.94 -5.16 0.26
C GLY A 57 7.60 -4.92 -1.22
N ASP A 58 7.66 -5.96 -2.05
CA ASP A 58 7.18 -5.97 -3.44
C ASP A 58 5.84 -6.71 -3.62
N GLN A 59 5.29 -7.30 -2.55
CA GLN A 59 3.99 -7.96 -2.60
C GLN A 59 2.87 -6.93 -2.53
N ALA A 60 2.14 -6.75 -3.64
CA ALA A 60 1.01 -5.83 -3.73
C ALA A 60 -0.31 -6.61 -3.69
N THR A 61 -1.23 -6.17 -2.84
CA THR A 61 -2.66 -6.51 -2.90
C THR A 61 -3.42 -5.28 -3.37
N VAL A 62 -4.02 -5.38 -4.55
CA VAL A 62 -4.75 -4.30 -5.21
C VAL A 62 -6.24 -4.61 -5.19
N THR A 63 -7.03 -3.66 -4.69
CA THR A 63 -8.49 -3.70 -4.70
C THR A 63 -9.01 -2.46 -5.41
N GLU A 64 -9.78 -2.62 -6.47
CA GLU A 64 -10.39 -1.53 -7.22
C GLU A 64 -11.88 -1.81 -7.42
N ASN A 65 -12.70 -0.76 -7.36
CA ASN A 65 -14.11 -0.81 -7.72
C ASN A 65 -14.37 0.30 -8.74
N VAL A 66 -15.05 -0.02 -9.84
CA VAL A 66 -15.44 0.96 -10.86
C VAL A 66 -16.91 0.81 -11.23
N SER A 67 -17.50 1.89 -11.74
CA SER A 67 -18.89 1.94 -12.18
C SER A 67 -19.14 3.04 -13.20
N GLY A 68 -20.17 2.87 -14.04
CA GLY A 68 -20.54 3.84 -15.07
C GLY A 68 -19.66 3.79 -16.34
N LEU A 69 -18.88 2.73 -16.52
CA LEU A 69 -18.13 2.48 -17.76
C LEU A 69 -19.06 1.99 -18.90
N ALA A 70 -18.51 1.85 -20.11
CA ALA A 70 -19.24 1.33 -21.26
C ALA A 70 -19.77 -0.09 -20.95
N ALA A 71 -21.07 -0.31 -21.14
CA ALA A 71 -21.67 -1.58 -20.71
C ALA A 71 -21.30 -2.76 -21.61
N THR A 72 -21.32 -2.55 -22.93
CA THR A 72 -21.21 -3.63 -23.92
C THR A 72 -20.41 -3.22 -25.16
N PHE A 73 -19.72 -4.20 -25.72
CA PHE A 73 -19.06 -4.13 -27.03
C PHE A 73 -19.48 -5.37 -27.84
N ASP A 74 -19.97 -5.18 -29.06
CA ASP A 74 -20.50 -6.25 -29.93
C ASP A 74 -21.45 -7.24 -29.21
N GLY A 75 -22.32 -6.71 -28.34
CA GLY A 75 -23.31 -7.48 -27.57
C GLY A 75 -22.76 -8.27 -26.37
N ASN A 76 -21.44 -8.26 -26.15
CA ASN A 76 -20.76 -8.83 -25.00
C ASN A 76 -20.42 -7.74 -23.98
N PRO A 77 -20.08 -8.05 -22.71
CA PRO A 77 -19.53 -7.07 -21.77
C PRO A 77 -18.30 -6.36 -22.37
N TYR A 78 -18.22 -5.04 -22.23
CA TYR A 78 -17.08 -4.27 -22.75
C TYR A 78 -15.81 -4.59 -21.91
N PRO A 79 -14.67 -4.96 -22.53
CA PRO A 79 -13.42 -5.18 -21.81
C PRO A 79 -12.68 -3.86 -21.53
N HIS A 80 -12.39 -3.61 -20.25
CA HIS A 80 -11.67 -2.44 -19.76
C HIS A 80 -10.27 -2.87 -19.29
N VAL A 81 -9.24 -2.57 -20.08
CA VAL A 81 -7.84 -2.74 -19.63
C VAL A 81 -7.45 -1.56 -18.74
N GLN A 82 -6.63 -1.85 -17.73
CA GLN A 82 -6.30 -0.87 -16.70
C GLN A 82 -4.89 -1.08 -16.16
N HIS A 83 -4.22 0.02 -15.82
CA HIS A 83 -2.78 0.02 -15.58
C HIS A 83 -2.39 1.03 -14.49
N ILE A 84 -1.30 0.72 -13.78
CA ILE A 84 -0.55 1.71 -13.02
C ILE A 84 0.52 2.27 -13.96
N HIS A 85 0.41 3.56 -14.28
CA HIS A 85 1.37 4.31 -15.07
C HIS A 85 2.44 4.96 -14.18
N ILE A 86 3.63 5.12 -14.76
CA ILE A 86 4.86 5.59 -14.12
C ILE A 86 5.69 6.47 -15.06
N GLU A 87 6.65 7.22 -14.51
CA GLU A 87 7.58 8.07 -15.29
C GLU A 87 6.92 9.22 -16.08
N GLY A 88 5.66 9.56 -15.76
CA GLY A 88 5.01 10.81 -16.19
C GLY A 88 5.16 11.92 -15.15
N ALA A 89 4.40 12.99 -15.31
CA ALA A 89 4.25 14.05 -14.30
C ALA A 89 3.50 13.61 -13.01
N GLY A 90 2.98 12.38 -12.96
CA GLY A 90 2.27 11.82 -11.80
C GLY A 90 0.85 12.34 -11.66
N VAL A 91 0.25 12.89 -12.72
CA VAL A 91 -1.07 13.54 -12.68
C VAL A 91 -1.98 13.03 -13.79
N CYS A 92 -3.29 13.18 -13.58
CA CYS A 92 -4.26 13.00 -14.66
C CYS A 92 -4.17 14.14 -15.68
N PRO A 93 -4.36 13.86 -16.98
CA PRO A 93 -4.27 14.88 -18.02
C PRO A 93 -5.42 15.89 -17.88
N ALA A 94 -5.09 17.17 -18.09
CA ALA A 94 -6.09 18.22 -18.21
C ALA A 94 -6.75 18.20 -19.61
N PRO A 95 -7.94 18.78 -19.80
CA PRO A 95 -8.60 18.87 -21.12
C PRO A 95 -7.72 19.47 -22.23
N ALA A 96 -6.76 20.33 -21.88
CA ALA A 96 -5.79 20.90 -22.84
C ALA A 96 -4.74 19.89 -23.37
N ALA A 97 -4.78 18.63 -22.93
CA ALA A 97 -4.00 17.54 -23.49
C ALA A 97 -4.59 17.00 -24.81
N ASP A 98 -5.87 17.26 -25.10
CA ASP A 98 -6.41 17.09 -26.45
C ASP A 98 -5.79 18.16 -27.37
N THR A 99 -4.70 17.77 -28.04
CA THR A 99 -3.91 18.63 -28.91
C THR A 99 -4.40 18.61 -30.34
N ASN A 100 -5.12 17.56 -30.73
CA ASN A 100 -5.63 17.36 -32.08
C ASN A 100 -7.02 18.01 -32.27
N GLY A 101 -7.78 18.20 -31.19
CA GLY A 101 -9.09 18.85 -31.15
C GLY A 101 -10.28 17.94 -31.47
N ASP A 102 -10.13 16.61 -31.42
CA ASP A 102 -11.21 15.66 -31.68
C ASP A 102 -12.18 15.47 -30.49
N GLY A 103 -11.85 16.04 -29.33
CA GLY A 103 -12.66 15.96 -28.10
C GLY A 103 -12.29 14.80 -27.18
N VAL A 104 -11.23 14.04 -27.48
CA VAL A 104 -10.75 12.89 -26.70
C VAL A 104 -9.25 13.00 -26.49
N ILE A 105 -8.82 13.03 -25.23
CA ILE A 105 -7.40 12.87 -24.88
C ILE A 105 -7.02 11.42 -25.18
N SER A 106 -6.27 11.19 -26.26
CA SER A 106 -5.76 9.86 -26.63
C SER A 106 -4.73 9.34 -25.61
N THR A 107 -4.31 8.07 -25.74
CA THR A 107 -3.33 7.49 -24.81
C THR A 107 -1.94 8.11 -24.98
N THR A 108 -1.56 8.46 -26.20
CA THR A 108 -0.33 9.20 -26.49
C THR A 108 -0.38 10.62 -25.91
N GLU A 109 -1.51 11.30 -26.01
CA GLU A 109 -1.71 12.66 -25.46
C GLU A 109 -1.77 12.71 -23.94
N GLY A 110 -2.31 11.66 -23.29
CA GLY A 110 -2.26 11.51 -21.84
C GLY A 110 -0.88 11.14 -21.31
N GLY A 111 -0.02 10.54 -22.16
CA GLY A 111 1.32 10.03 -21.83
C GLY A 111 2.22 10.98 -21.03
N PRO A 112 2.37 12.28 -21.37
CA PRO A 112 3.15 13.22 -20.57
C PRO A 112 2.64 13.42 -19.13
N SER A 113 1.35 13.17 -18.88
CA SER A 113 0.72 13.40 -17.56
C SER A 113 0.89 12.19 -16.64
N TYR A 114 0.42 11.01 -17.06
CA TYR A 114 0.47 9.80 -16.24
C TYR A 114 1.70 8.91 -16.50
N GLY A 115 2.30 8.99 -17.70
CA GLY A 115 3.52 8.25 -18.06
C GLY A 115 3.28 6.94 -18.83
N LYS A 116 4.31 6.09 -18.87
CA LYS A 116 4.24 4.76 -19.50
C LYS A 116 3.58 3.74 -18.56
N ILE A 117 3.14 2.61 -19.10
CA ILE A 117 2.64 1.50 -18.28
C ILE A 117 3.79 0.93 -17.43
N GLY A 118 3.60 0.92 -16.11
CA GLY A 118 4.46 0.22 -15.16
C GLY A 118 3.93 -1.17 -14.84
N THR A 119 2.64 -1.28 -14.52
CA THR A 119 1.97 -2.54 -14.17
C THR A 119 0.60 -2.62 -14.83
N THR A 120 0.28 -3.73 -15.50
CA THR A 120 -1.08 -4.07 -15.93
C THR A 120 -1.83 -4.74 -14.78
N LEU A 121 -3.01 -4.25 -14.43
CA LEU A 121 -3.87 -4.84 -13.41
C LEU A 121 -4.80 -5.87 -14.06
N SER A 122 -4.20 -6.94 -14.58
CA SER A 122 -4.91 -8.05 -15.22
C SER A 122 -5.65 -8.91 -14.20
N THR A 123 -6.88 -9.32 -14.51
CA THR A 123 -7.72 -10.17 -13.63
C THR A 123 -7.08 -11.53 -13.36
N SER A 124 -6.19 -12.00 -14.24
CA SER A 124 -5.30 -13.15 -14.01
C SER A 124 -4.03 -13.04 -14.87
N GLY A 125 -3.03 -13.89 -14.61
CA GLY A 125 -1.86 -14.01 -15.49
C GLY A 125 -0.84 -12.86 -15.38
N ASP A 126 -0.28 -12.45 -16.52
CA ASP A 126 0.83 -11.50 -16.62
C ASP A 126 0.40 -10.08 -16.21
N THR A 127 1.23 -9.39 -15.43
CA THR A 127 1.02 -8.00 -14.95
C THR A 127 2.02 -7.01 -15.55
N SER A 128 2.82 -7.43 -16.53
CA SER A 128 3.73 -6.57 -17.28
C SER A 128 3.02 -5.77 -18.39
N ASP A 129 3.78 -4.90 -19.05
CA ASP A 129 3.37 -4.14 -20.25
C ASP A 129 2.91 -5.04 -21.42
N LYS A 130 3.35 -6.30 -21.46
CA LYS A 130 2.93 -7.29 -22.48
C LYS A 130 1.44 -7.61 -22.43
N ALA A 131 0.82 -7.53 -21.25
CA ALA A 131 -0.60 -7.74 -21.04
C ALA A 131 -1.44 -6.46 -21.27
N ALA A 132 -0.82 -5.32 -21.60
CA ALA A 132 -1.49 -4.01 -21.62
C ALA A 132 -2.73 -3.93 -22.51
N LEU A 133 -2.77 -4.74 -23.58
CA LEU A 133 -3.86 -4.79 -24.56
C LEU A 133 -4.59 -6.14 -24.57
N ASP A 134 -4.35 -7.00 -23.56
CA ASP A 134 -5.04 -8.28 -23.45
C ASP A 134 -6.44 -8.09 -22.86
N LEU A 135 -7.41 -7.94 -23.76
CA LEU A 135 -8.82 -7.75 -23.44
C LEU A 135 -9.42 -8.93 -22.67
N ALA A 136 -8.83 -10.15 -22.75
CA ALA A 136 -9.36 -11.32 -22.04
C ALA A 136 -9.13 -11.25 -20.52
N VAL A 137 -8.20 -10.41 -20.07
CA VAL A 137 -7.87 -10.20 -18.64
C VAL A 137 -8.20 -8.79 -18.14
N GLY A 138 -8.94 -7.99 -18.91
CA GLY A 138 -9.50 -6.72 -18.43
C GLY A 138 -10.63 -6.89 -17.42
N GLY A 139 -11.04 -5.79 -16.78
CA GLY A 139 -12.36 -5.69 -16.15
C GLY A 139 -13.47 -5.73 -17.20
N MET A 140 -14.71 -6.06 -16.80
CA MET A 140 -15.78 -6.41 -17.74
C MET A 140 -17.08 -5.67 -17.46
N GLY A 141 -17.57 -4.94 -18.46
CA GLY A 141 -18.84 -4.23 -18.46
C GLY A 141 -18.86 -2.96 -17.58
N ALA A 142 -20.06 -2.40 -17.43
CA ALA A 142 -20.25 -1.05 -16.87
C ALA A 142 -19.75 -0.86 -15.42
N SER A 143 -19.67 -1.94 -14.65
CA SER A 143 -19.19 -1.92 -13.27
C SER A 143 -18.53 -3.26 -12.93
N TYR A 144 -17.39 -3.22 -12.27
CA TYR A 144 -16.72 -4.42 -11.77
C TYR A 144 -15.94 -4.13 -10.48
N LYS A 145 -15.61 -5.20 -9.77
CA LYS A 145 -14.64 -5.19 -8.68
C LYS A 145 -13.43 -6.01 -9.11
N TYR A 146 -12.26 -5.43 -9.01
CA TYR A 146 -10.96 -6.08 -9.14
C TYR A 146 -10.37 -6.30 -7.76
N GLU A 147 -9.87 -7.51 -7.47
CA GLU A 147 -9.13 -7.81 -6.25
C GLU A 147 -8.07 -8.86 -6.56
N ARG A 148 -6.79 -8.50 -6.42
CA ARG A 148 -5.69 -9.41 -6.76
C ARG A 148 -4.41 -9.11 -5.98
N THR A 149 -3.75 -10.16 -5.52
CA THR A 149 -2.39 -10.12 -4.96
C THR A 149 -1.38 -10.63 -5.98
N PHE A 150 -0.28 -9.90 -6.18
CA PHE A 150 0.82 -10.28 -7.07
C PHE A 150 2.13 -9.57 -6.67
N THR A 151 3.28 -10.05 -7.17
CA THR A 151 4.57 -9.37 -7.01
C THR A 151 4.62 -8.20 -7.98
N MET A 152 4.65 -6.98 -7.47
CA MET A 152 4.73 -5.78 -8.29
C MET A 152 6.18 -5.50 -8.68
N ASN A 153 6.39 -5.08 -9.92
CA ASN A 153 7.75 -4.80 -10.39
C ASN A 153 8.37 -3.58 -9.68
N ALA A 154 9.69 -3.57 -9.59
CA ALA A 154 10.45 -2.57 -8.87
C ALA A 154 10.28 -1.13 -9.41
N ALA A 155 9.98 -0.95 -10.71
CA ALA A 155 9.77 0.38 -11.28
C ALA A 155 8.45 0.98 -10.79
N THR A 156 7.37 0.19 -10.77
CA THR A 156 6.09 0.62 -10.18
C THR A 156 6.20 0.85 -8.69
N VAL A 157 6.86 -0.04 -7.93
CA VAL A 157 7.12 0.17 -6.49
C VAL A 157 7.84 1.51 -6.26
N SER A 158 8.88 1.81 -7.06
CA SER A 158 9.63 3.07 -6.96
C SER A 158 8.76 4.30 -7.27
N ALA A 159 7.87 4.21 -8.27
CA ALA A 159 6.96 5.29 -8.63
C ALA A 159 5.87 5.54 -7.56
N LEU A 160 5.38 4.49 -6.88
CA LEU A 160 4.48 4.65 -5.74
C LEU A 160 5.19 5.36 -4.58
N GLN A 161 6.40 4.92 -4.24
CA GLN A 161 7.22 5.53 -3.19
C GLN A 161 7.58 7.00 -3.51
N ALA A 162 7.76 7.33 -4.79
CA ALA A 162 8.00 8.71 -5.25
C ALA A 162 6.72 9.57 -5.35
N GLY A 163 5.53 9.00 -5.16
CA GLY A 163 4.25 9.71 -5.30
C GLY A 163 3.89 10.08 -6.75
N THR A 164 4.41 9.34 -7.74
CA THR A 164 4.21 9.61 -9.18
C THR A 164 3.39 8.54 -9.90
N GLY A 165 2.86 7.55 -9.17
CA GLY A 165 1.99 6.51 -9.73
C GLY A 165 0.59 7.04 -10.04
N VAL A 166 0.05 6.67 -11.20
CA VAL A 166 -1.32 7.03 -11.62
C VAL A 166 -2.04 5.77 -12.10
N VAL A 167 -3.26 5.52 -11.63
CA VAL A 167 -4.12 4.46 -12.17
C VAL A 167 -4.97 5.01 -13.29
N VAL A 168 -5.02 4.29 -14.40
CA VAL A 168 -5.81 4.62 -15.58
C VAL A 168 -6.63 3.39 -15.98
N VAL A 169 -7.92 3.58 -16.27
CA VAL A 169 -8.81 2.56 -16.84
C VAL A 169 -9.24 3.02 -18.22
N HIS A 170 -9.11 2.16 -19.23
CA HIS A 170 -9.37 2.46 -20.63
C HIS A 170 -10.70 1.88 -21.14
N GLY A 171 -11.17 2.39 -22.28
CA GLY A 171 -12.41 1.94 -22.93
C GLY A 171 -13.55 2.92 -22.69
N LEU A 172 -13.80 3.77 -23.68
CA LEU A 172 -14.90 4.72 -23.73
C LEU A 172 -16.09 4.11 -24.48
N ASP A 173 -17.30 4.58 -24.15
CA ASP A 173 -18.49 4.34 -24.97
C ASP A 173 -18.39 5.21 -26.25
N PRO A 174 -18.32 4.62 -27.46
CA PRO A 174 -18.29 5.39 -28.69
C PRO A 174 -19.50 6.33 -28.84
N ALA A 175 -20.66 5.99 -28.26
CA ALA A 175 -21.88 6.78 -28.38
C ALA A 175 -21.84 8.12 -27.62
N THR A 176 -20.93 8.30 -26.65
CA THR A 176 -20.77 9.56 -25.91
C THR A 176 -19.73 10.50 -26.53
N LEU A 177 -18.95 10.03 -27.50
CA LEU A 177 -17.87 10.81 -28.12
C LEU A 177 -18.37 11.80 -29.18
N SER A 178 -17.54 12.79 -29.47
CA SER A 178 -17.76 13.71 -30.60
C SER A 178 -17.78 12.96 -31.94
N ALA A 179 -18.36 13.57 -32.98
CA ALA A 179 -18.31 12.99 -34.34
C ALA A 179 -16.87 12.80 -34.87
N ALA A 180 -15.90 13.58 -34.39
CA ALA A 180 -14.49 13.40 -34.72
C ALA A 180 -13.89 12.20 -33.97
N GLY A 181 -14.08 12.13 -32.64
CA GLY A 181 -13.61 11.01 -31.81
C GLY A 181 -14.24 9.65 -32.20
N GLN A 182 -15.49 9.64 -32.68
CA GLN A 182 -16.14 8.44 -33.25
C GLN A 182 -15.49 7.98 -34.57
N ALA A 183 -15.03 8.92 -35.41
CA ALA A 183 -14.36 8.62 -36.67
C ALA A 183 -12.87 8.28 -36.49
N ALA A 184 -12.26 8.73 -35.39
CA ALA A 184 -10.85 8.55 -35.09
C ALA A 184 -10.49 7.08 -34.81
N LYS A 185 -9.25 6.73 -35.17
CA LYS A 185 -8.64 5.42 -34.88
C LYS A 185 -7.76 5.52 -33.65
N SER A 186 -7.57 4.39 -32.99
CA SER A 186 -6.60 4.27 -31.91
C SER A 186 -5.19 4.63 -32.41
N ASP A 187 -4.53 5.47 -31.64
CA ASP A 187 -3.13 5.86 -31.75
C ASP A 187 -2.17 4.69 -31.48
N LEU A 188 -2.61 3.69 -30.71
CA LEU A 188 -1.83 2.50 -30.35
C LEU A 188 -2.08 1.32 -31.30
N VAL A 189 -3.34 1.12 -31.70
CA VAL A 189 -3.79 -0.06 -32.46
C VAL A 189 -4.71 0.39 -33.60
N PRO A 190 -4.17 0.78 -34.77
CA PRO A 190 -4.95 1.45 -35.83
C PRO A 190 -6.16 0.70 -36.41
N THR A 191 -6.30 -0.60 -36.11
CA THR A 191 -7.50 -1.39 -36.44
C THR A 191 -8.69 -1.10 -35.53
N LEU A 192 -8.44 -0.62 -34.30
CA LEU A 192 -9.45 -0.29 -33.28
C LEU A 192 -9.92 1.18 -33.39
N PRO A 193 -11.15 1.49 -32.95
CA PRO A 193 -11.59 2.88 -32.78
C PRO A 193 -10.83 3.56 -31.63
N LEU A 194 -10.71 4.89 -31.68
CA LEU A 194 -10.05 5.68 -30.62
C LEU A 194 -10.64 5.39 -29.23
N ALA A 195 -11.97 5.21 -29.17
CA ALA A 195 -12.71 4.85 -27.95
C ALA A 195 -12.16 3.62 -27.22
N ALA A 196 -11.68 2.60 -27.94
CA ALA A 196 -11.29 1.32 -27.33
C ALA A 196 -9.98 1.40 -26.55
N THR A 197 -9.05 2.29 -26.93
CA THR A 197 -7.78 2.46 -26.23
C THR A 197 -7.71 3.73 -25.40
N SER A 198 -8.60 4.70 -25.61
CA SER A 198 -8.56 5.96 -24.88
C SER A 198 -8.93 5.78 -23.40
N PRO A 199 -8.30 6.54 -22.50
CA PRO A 199 -8.55 6.44 -21.07
C PRO A 199 -9.93 7.02 -20.70
N ALA A 200 -10.63 6.34 -19.79
CA ALA A 200 -11.99 6.63 -19.33
C ALA A 200 -12.04 7.05 -17.86
N LEU A 201 -11.16 6.49 -17.03
CA LEU A 201 -10.92 6.91 -15.65
C LEU A 201 -9.45 7.20 -15.42
N CYS A 202 -9.17 8.14 -14.52
CA CYS A 202 -7.81 8.38 -14.03
C CYS A 202 -7.81 8.81 -12.56
N GLY A 203 -6.81 8.38 -11.79
CA GLY A 203 -6.55 8.88 -10.44
C GLY A 203 -5.08 8.73 -10.03
N THR A 204 -4.49 9.82 -9.51
CA THR A 204 -3.15 9.82 -8.92
C THR A 204 -3.15 9.12 -7.57
N LEU A 205 -2.23 8.18 -7.37
CA LEU A 205 -2.08 7.43 -6.12
C LEU A 205 -1.36 8.26 -5.07
N ALA A 206 -1.97 8.38 -3.89
CA ALA A 206 -1.38 8.98 -2.70
C ALA A 206 -1.26 7.94 -1.58
N VAL A 207 -0.37 8.15 -0.61
CA VAL A 207 -0.32 7.30 0.60
C VAL A 207 -1.61 7.50 1.39
N SER A 208 -2.31 6.40 1.70
CA SER A 208 -3.55 6.42 2.46
C SER A 208 -3.29 6.79 3.91
N GLN A 209 -4.02 7.79 4.40
CA GLN A 209 -3.98 8.18 5.82
C GLN A 209 -4.78 7.21 6.71
N MET A 210 -5.58 6.32 6.14
CA MET A 210 -6.36 5.34 6.91
C MET A 210 -5.49 4.24 7.55
N ALA A 211 -4.35 3.91 6.96
CA ALA A 211 -3.38 2.98 7.54
C ALA A 211 -2.77 3.50 8.86
N ALA A 212 -2.89 4.80 9.14
CA ALA A 212 -2.43 5.43 10.38
C ALA A 212 -3.49 5.49 11.49
N MET A 213 -4.71 4.97 11.31
CA MET A 213 -5.67 4.82 12.41
C MET A 213 -5.30 3.61 13.29
N PRO A 214 -4.86 3.81 14.55
CA PRO A 214 -4.69 2.69 15.47
C PRO A 214 -6.07 2.10 15.77
N GLY A 215 -6.17 0.77 15.90
CA GLY A 215 -7.42 0.07 16.20
C GLY A 215 -8.01 0.30 17.61
N GLY A 216 -7.72 1.45 18.24
CA GLY A 216 -8.33 1.88 19.49
C GLY A 216 -9.60 2.69 19.24
N ALA A 217 -10.67 2.38 19.96
CA ALA A 217 -11.86 3.23 19.98
C ALA A 217 -11.49 4.67 20.39
N PRO A 218 -12.19 5.70 19.89
CA PRO A 218 -11.97 7.07 20.34
C PRO A 218 -12.10 7.13 21.86
N GLY A 219 -11.05 7.58 22.54
CA GLY A 219 -11.00 7.64 23.99
C GLY A 219 -11.97 8.70 24.53
N THR A 220 -13.25 8.35 24.64
CA THR A 220 -14.18 9.09 25.49
C THR A 220 -13.61 8.99 26.91
N GLY A 221 -13.16 10.13 27.46
CA GLY A 221 -12.27 10.22 28.63
C GLY A 221 -12.91 9.84 29.97
N VAL A 222 -13.59 8.69 30.03
CA VAL A 222 -14.25 8.13 31.20
C VAL A 222 -13.41 6.94 31.67
N SER A 223 -12.55 7.19 32.65
CA SER A 223 -11.85 6.13 33.38
C SER A 223 -12.83 5.43 34.34
N THR A 224 -13.61 4.47 33.84
CA THR A 224 -14.29 3.51 34.73
C THR A 224 -13.25 2.58 35.34
N GLN A 225 -12.90 2.87 36.59
CA GLN A 225 -12.02 2.01 37.39
C GLN A 225 -12.72 0.67 37.63
N ALA A 226 -12.38 -0.34 36.82
CA ALA A 226 -12.89 -1.69 37.00
C ALA A 226 -12.37 -2.28 38.32
N ALA A 227 -13.27 -2.50 39.28
CA ALA A 227 -12.94 -3.20 40.51
C ALA A 227 -12.64 -4.67 40.20
N PRO A 228 -11.56 -5.27 40.76
CA PRO A 228 -11.30 -6.70 40.57
C PRO A 228 -12.35 -7.51 41.32
N ALA A 229 -13.14 -8.28 40.57
CA ALA A 229 -14.01 -9.29 41.15
C ALA A 229 -13.19 -10.52 41.54
N ASN A 230 -13.14 -10.84 42.84
CA ASN A 230 -13.29 -12.19 43.41
C ASN A 230 -13.09 -12.14 44.94
N ALA A 231 -14.15 -12.39 45.69
CA ALA A 231 -14.12 -12.46 47.16
C ALA A 231 -14.87 -13.72 47.65
N ALA A 232 -14.09 -14.74 48.04
CA ALA A 232 -14.48 -15.95 48.75
C ALA A 232 -13.16 -16.67 49.12
N THR A 233 -12.82 -17.04 50.36
CA THR A 233 -13.58 -17.05 51.63
C THR A 233 -12.61 -17.07 52.84
N SER A 234 -13.08 -16.52 53.97
CA SER A 234 -12.71 -16.87 55.36
C SER A 234 -11.49 -16.17 56.02
N PRO A 235 -11.50 -16.00 57.37
CA PRO A 235 -11.24 -14.68 57.98
C PRO A 235 -10.06 -14.63 58.99
N GLU A 236 -10.11 -13.66 59.92
CA GLU A 236 -9.27 -13.42 61.12
C GLU A 236 -7.85 -12.84 60.87
N VAL A 237 -7.36 -11.74 61.47
CA VAL A 237 -7.75 -10.89 62.64
C VAL A 237 -7.39 -9.41 62.26
N ALA A 238 -8.31 -8.46 62.09
CA ALA A 238 -9.01 -7.60 63.06
C ALA A 238 -8.17 -6.53 63.83
N TRP A 239 -8.61 -5.25 63.68
CA TRP A 239 -8.25 -4.02 64.42
C TRP A 239 -6.82 -3.44 64.20
N PHE A 240 -6.53 -2.13 64.19
CA PHE A 240 -7.28 -0.84 64.19
C PHE A 240 -6.67 0.05 63.06
N ALA A 241 -7.21 1.15 62.49
CA ALA A 241 -8.09 2.27 62.88
C ALA A 241 -7.47 3.37 63.78
N GLY A 242 -7.36 4.60 63.25
CA GLY A 242 -7.07 5.83 64.04
C GLY A 242 -5.70 6.47 63.75
N GLY A 243 -5.69 7.69 63.20
CA GLY A 243 -4.47 8.47 63.02
C GLY A 243 -4.07 9.23 64.29
N GLY A 244 -2.79 9.58 64.43
CA GLY A 244 -2.33 10.40 65.56
C GLY A 244 -0.84 10.39 65.85
N ALA A 245 -0.08 11.18 65.07
CA ALA A 245 1.08 11.96 65.53
C ALA A 245 2.38 11.26 66.03
N VAL A 246 3.48 12.04 66.03
CA VAL A 246 4.60 11.99 67.03
C VAL A 246 5.56 10.75 66.94
N VAL A 247 6.90 10.85 66.99
CA VAL A 247 7.85 11.99 67.02
C VAL A 247 9.27 11.58 66.60
N LEU A 248 10.06 12.60 66.24
CA LEU A 248 11.53 12.72 66.16
C LEU A 248 12.43 11.64 66.82
N ALA A 249 13.52 11.26 66.12
CA ALA A 249 14.94 11.22 66.56
C ALA A 249 15.76 10.17 65.76
N ALA A 250 17.09 10.25 65.57
CA ALA A 250 18.05 11.36 65.49
C ALA A 250 19.40 10.80 64.97
N GLY A 251 20.23 11.63 64.31
CA GLY A 251 21.61 11.29 63.92
C GLY A 251 21.88 11.47 62.41
N ALA A 252 22.99 12.05 61.95
CA ALA A 252 24.15 12.59 62.67
C ALA A 252 24.70 13.88 62.03
N VAL A 253 25.48 14.63 62.80
CA VAL A 253 26.04 15.95 62.44
C VAL A 253 27.40 15.83 61.75
N LEU A 254 27.58 16.51 60.61
CA LEU A 254 28.83 16.98 59.99
C LEU A 254 28.44 18.02 58.91
N ALA A 255 29.11 19.15 58.66
CA ALA A 255 29.97 20.00 59.46
C ALA A 255 29.93 21.41 58.85
N MET A 256 29.95 22.48 59.65
CA MET A 256 29.95 23.86 59.12
C MET A 256 31.31 24.25 58.53
N ASN A 257 31.32 25.02 57.43
CA ASN A 257 32.21 26.16 57.31
C ASN A 257 31.80 27.19 56.23
N ARG A 258 31.57 28.44 56.68
CA ARG A 258 32.09 29.72 56.13
C ARG A 258 31.81 30.05 54.63
N LYS A 259 31.29 31.22 54.25
CA LYS A 259 31.30 32.57 54.87
C LYS A 259 30.15 33.45 54.32
N LYS A 260 29.89 34.58 54.99
CA LYS A 260 28.89 35.62 54.63
C LYS A 260 29.42 36.61 53.58
N THR A 261 28.54 37.08 52.69
CA THR A 261 28.25 38.49 52.30
C THR A 261 27.01 38.44 51.39
N LEU A 262 25.87 39.09 51.69
CA LEU A 262 25.57 40.54 51.52
C LEU A 262 25.80 41.04 50.08
N ALA A 263 24.94 41.85 49.44
CA ALA A 263 23.53 42.23 49.65
C ALA A 263 23.11 43.15 48.47
N ALA A 264 21.84 43.13 48.05
CA ALA A 264 21.20 44.10 47.13
C ALA A 264 21.82 44.20 45.71
N LYS A 265 21.09 44.60 44.66
CA LYS A 265 19.76 45.21 44.55
C LYS A 265 19.10 44.75 43.25
#